data_AF-K1ZX99-F1
#
_entry.id   AF-K1ZX99-F1
#
_cell.length_a   1.000
_cell.length_b   1.000
_cell.length_c   1.000
_cell.angle_alpha   90.00
_cell.angle_beta   90.00
_cell.angle_gamma   90.00
#
_symmetry.space_group_name_H-M   'P 1'
#
loop_
_entity.id
_entity.type
_entity.pdbx_description
1 polymer ?
#
loop_
_entity_poly.entity_id
_entity_poly.type
_entity_poly.pdbx_seq_one_letter_code
_entity_poly.pdbx_strand_id
1 'polypeptide(L)'
;MLQRCAQLWDASTAKHMMSIEATRSDKGISLCGAISNHQWFRYDRSGMFFLVNNRWVTNTGLSRALLKGYNNVIPQGRYPMATLSIMINPALIDVNTHPRKEEITFAHPRTIEQLIQDTVRKALEAHVSKQIKKDVSFYQLTHTPSQSVESLSFRPASLAPDMYDAALLEPTPMEPAL
;
A
#
# COMPACT_ATOMS: atom_id res chain seq x y z
N MET A 1 -6.11 14.73 19.34
CA MET A 1 -5.89 13.30 19.67
C MET A 1 -4.58 12.78 19.06
N LEU A 2 -4.29 13.04 17.77
CA LEU A 2 -3.04 12.66 17.08
C LEU A 2 -1.73 12.99 17.84
N GLN A 3 -1.64 14.17 18.44
CA GLN A 3 -0.43 14.62 19.16
C GLN A 3 -0.07 13.74 20.36
N ARG A 4 -1.06 13.15 21.05
CA ARG A 4 -0.83 12.20 22.16
C ARG A 4 -0.50 10.80 21.65
N CYS A 5 -1.13 10.36 20.56
CA CYS A 5 -0.78 9.09 19.92
C CYS A 5 0.65 9.12 19.36
N ALA A 6 1.11 10.28 18.87
CA ALA A 6 2.50 10.46 18.43
C ALA A 6 3.52 10.32 19.58
N GLN A 7 3.15 10.57 20.83
CA GLN A 7 4.04 10.36 21.99
C GLN A 7 4.21 8.89 22.36
N LEU A 8 3.26 8.02 21.99
CA LEU A 8 3.40 6.57 22.16
C LEU A 8 4.42 5.99 21.16
N TRP A 9 4.89 6.78 20.21
CA TRP A 9 5.62 6.35 19.02
C TRP A 9 6.93 7.14 18.90
N ASP A 10 8.01 6.49 18.46
CA ASP A 10 9.26 7.18 18.20
C ASP A 10 9.09 8.22 17.08
N ALA A 11 9.92 9.26 17.06
CA ALA A 11 9.85 10.34 16.08
C ALA A 11 9.91 9.84 14.61
N SER A 12 10.67 8.77 14.35
CA SER A 12 10.75 8.12 13.04
C SER A 12 9.41 7.49 12.61
N THR A 13 8.71 6.93 13.58
CA THR A 13 7.46 6.19 13.40
C THR A 13 6.29 7.17 13.18
N ALA A 14 6.28 8.28 13.92
CA ALA A 14 5.27 9.33 13.80
C ALA A 14 5.18 9.96 12.40
N LYS A 15 6.30 10.00 11.64
CA LYS A 15 6.32 10.51 10.26
C LYS A 15 5.53 9.66 9.27
N HIS A 16 5.42 8.36 9.56
CA HIS A 16 4.76 7.38 8.69
C HIS A 16 3.30 7.15 9.10
N MET A 17 2.78 7.95 10.03
CA MET A 17 1.44 7.80 10.57
C MET A 17 0.40 8.59 9.80
N MET A 18 -0.73 7.94 9.57
CA MET A 18 -1.88 8.49 8.88
C MET A 18 -3.09 8.46 9.80
N SER A 19 -3.77 9.59 9.94
CA SER A 19 -5.03 9.66 10.68
C SER A 19 -6.16 9.01 9.89
N ILE A 20 -7.00 8.24 10.58
CA ILE A 20 -8.23 7.70 10.01
C ILE A 20 -9.42 8.03 10.90
N GLU A 21 -10.53 8.35 10.26
CA GLU A 21 -11.78 8.69 10.91
C GLU A 21 -12.93 8.15 10.05
N ALA A 22 -13.90 7.49 10.69
CA ALA A 22 -15.08 6.99 10.04
C ALA A 22 -16.24 6.90 11.03
N THR A 23 -17.41 7.37 10.62
CA THR A 23 -18.63 7.28 11.41
C THR A 23 -19.68 6.53 10.63
N ARG A 24 -20.36 5.59 11.27
CA ARG A 24 -21.47 4.84 10.71
C ARG A 24 -22.73 5.11 11.54
N SER A 25 -23.57 5.99 11.01
CA SER A 25 -24.80 6.46 11.66
C SER A 25 -25.80 5.33 11.90
N ASP A 26 -25.92 4.37 10.98
CA ASP A 26 -26.90 3.28 11.03
C ASP A 26 -26.82 2.41 12.31
N LYS A 27 -25.62 2.35 12.92
CA LYS A 27 -25.37 1.55 14.14
C LYS A 27 -24.77 2.36 15.29
N GLY A 28 -24.62 3.67 15.14
CA GLY A 28 -24.00 4.54 16.15
C GLY A 28 -22.56 4.14 16.49
N ILE A 29 -21.77 3.80 15.46
CA ILE A 29 -20.37 3.39 15.62
C ILE A 29 -19.47 4.48 15.04
N SER A 30 -18.53 4.96 15.85
CA SER A 30 -17.50 5.90 15.41
C SER A 30 -16.12 5.27 15.60
N LEU A 31 -15.29 5.39 14.58
CA LEU A 31 -13.92 4.92 14.54
C LEU A 31 -13.02 6.14 14.33
N CYS A 32 -12.05 6.33 15.20
CA CYS A 32 -10.99 7.30 15.03
C CYS A 32 -9.65 6.68 15.40
N GLY A 33 -8.56 7.14 14.79
CA GLY A 33 -7.26 6.58 15.10
C GLY A 33 -6.17 7.02 14.16
N ALA A 34 -5.05 6.33 14.27
CA ALA A 34 -3.92 6.51 13.38
C ALA A 34 -3.29 5.17 13.01
N ILE A 35 -2.85 5.03 11.77
CA ILE A 35 -2.32 3.80 11.20
C ILE A 35 -1.04 4.10 10.42
N SER A 36 -0.09 3.16 10.39
CA SER A 36 1.15 3.34 9.64
C SER A 36 0.94 3.18 8.13
N ASN A 37 1.76 3.85 7.33
CA ASN A 37 1.77 3.63 5.89
C ASN A 37 2.34 2.24 5.53
N HIS A 38 2.27 1.88 4.25
CA HIS A 38 2.69 0.57 3.76
C HIS A 38 4.20 0.31 3.87
N GLN A 39 5.01 1.36 4.01
CA GLN A 39 6.47 1.27 4.11
C GLN A 39 6.94 1.02 5.54
N TRP A 40 6.07 1.24 6.53
CA TRP A 40 6.42 1.17 7.93
C TRP A 40 5.60 0.10 8.66
N PHE A 41 6.28 -0.98 9.05
CA PHE A 41 5.68 -2.15 9.72
C PHE A 41 6.64 -2.74 10.75
N ARG A 42 6.09 -3.59 11.63
CA ARG A 42 6.83 -4.40 12.61
C ARG A 42 6.77 -5.89 12.27
N TYR A 43 7.62 -6.66 12.94
CA TYR A 43 7.64 -8.13 12.88
C TYR A 43 6.75 -8.78 13.94
N ASP A 44 6.26 -8.00 14.90
CA ASP A 44 5.43 -8.43 16.01
C ASP A 44 4.12 -7.63 16.10
N ARG A 45 3.18 -8.14 16.89
CA ARG A 45 1.85 -7.55 17.05
C ARG A 45 1.79 -6.42 18.08
N SER A 46 2.92 -6.10 18.73
CA SER A 46 2.98 -5.12 19.83
C SER A 46 2.59 -3.70 19.41
N GLY A 47 2.70 -3.38 18.11
CA GLY A 47 2.37 -2.07 17.57
C GLY A 47 0.88 -1.82 17.29
N MET A 48 0.00 -2.79 17.58
CA MET A 48 -1.44 -2.68 17.33
C MET A 48 -2.21 -2.48 18.63
N PHE A 49 -2.76 -1.28 18.80
CA PHE A 49 -3.54 -0.88 19.96
C PHE A 49 -4.99 -0.64 19.57
N PHE A 50 -5.91 -1.27 20.29
CA PHE A 50 -7.34 -1.09 20.12
C PHE A 50 -7.96 -0.60 21.40
N LEU A 51 -8.70 0.50 21.31
CA LEU A 51 -9.50 1.06 22.37
C LEU A 51 -10.98 0.95 22.00
N VAL A 52 -11.82 0.51 22.93
CA VAL A 52 -13.28 0.49 22.78
C VAL A 52 -13.88 1.20 23.96
N ASN A 53 -14.65 2.28 23.72
CA ASN A 53 -15.21 3.11 24.80
C ASN A 53 -14.18 3.46 25.88
N ASN A 54 -13.00 3.92 25.45
CA ASN A 54 -11.86 4.29 26.30
C ASN A 54 -11.18 3.14 27.09
N ARG A 55 -11.50 1.88 26.80
CA ARG A 55 -10.86 0.70 27.41
C ARG A 55 -9.91 0.01 26.47
N TRP A 56 -8.85 -0.61 26.98
CA TRP A 56 -7.81 -1.25 26.18
C TRP A 56 -8.18 -2.70 25.93
N VAL A 57 -8.41 -3.05 24.66
CA VAL A 57 -9.01 -4.33 24.32
C VAL A 57 -8.06 -5.17 23.50
N THR A 58 -7.93 -6.44 23.89
CA THR A 58 -7.24 -7.42 23.06
C THR A 58 -8.26 -8.29 22.36
N ASN A 59 -8.50 -8.03 21.06
CA ASN A 59 -9.45 -8.80 20.26
C ASN A 59 -8.80 -9.26 18.95
N THR A 60 -8.83 -10.58 18.73
CA THR A 60 -8.23 -11.20 17.53
C THR A 60 -9.03 -10.88 16.26
N GLY A 61 -10.33 -10.66 16.36
CA GLY A 61 -11.20 -10.22 15.26
C GLY A 61 -10.83 -8.82 14.76
N LEU A 62 -10.65 -7.86 15.68
CA LEU A 62 -10.19 -6.51 15.34
C LEU A 62 -8.80 -6.52 14.69
N SER A 63 -7.87 -7.31 15.26
CA SER A 63 -6.53 -7.47 14.70
C SER A 63 -6.58 -8.05 13.28
N ARG A 64 -7.40 -9.07 13.06
CA ARG A 64 -7.60 -9.68 11.74
C ARG A 64 -8.24 -8.70 10.75
N ALA A 65 -9.22 -7.92 11.19
CA ALA A 65 -9.87 -6.90 10.37
C ALA A 65 -8.90 -5.80 9.94
N LEU A 66 -8.05 -5.33 10.86
CA LEU A 66 -6.99 -4.38 10.54
C LEU A 66 -6.07 -4.95 9.46
N LEU A 67 -5.55 -6.18 9.63
CA LEU A 67 -4.67 -6.82 8.64
C LEU A 67 -5.37 -7.02 7.29
N LYS A 68 -6.66 -7.38 7.28
CA LYS A 68 -7.45 -7.46 6.05
C LYS A 68 -7.59 -6.11 5.34
N GLY A 69 -7.62 -5.00 6.07
CA GLY A 69 -7.59 -3.66 5.48
C GLY A 69 -6.27 -3.36 4.76
N TYR A 70 -5.16 -3.93 5.23
CA TYR A 70 -3.83 -3.85 4.62
C TYR A 70 -3.55 -4.95 3.57
N ASN A 71 -4.55 -5.74 3.19
CA ASN A 71 -4.36 -6.92 2.36
C ASN A 71 -3.58 -6.59 1.07
N ASN A 72 -2.53 -7.37 0.78
CA ASN A 72 -1.55 -7.19 -0.30
C ASN A 72 -0.73 -5.88 -0.29
N VAL A 73 -0.93 -4.99 0.68
CA VAL A 73 -0.17 -3.74 0.82
C VAL A 73 1.10 -3.93 1.65
N ILE A 74 1.04 -4.83 2.63
CA ILE A 74 2.16 -5.16 3.53
C ILE A 74 2.56 -6.63 3.32
N PRO A 75 3.86 -6.98 3.39
CA PRO A 75 4.31 -8.37 3.26
C PRO A 75 3.73 -9.30 4.32
N GLN A 76 3.63 -10.60 3.99
CA GLN A 76 3.20 -11.59 4.98
C GLN A 76 4.17 -11.67 6.17
N GLY A 77 3.61 -11.95 7.35
CA GLY A 77 4.37 -11.97 8.60
C GLY A 77 4.76 -10.59 9.14
N ARG A 78 4.30 -9.50 8.51
CA ARG A 78 4.47 -8.13 9.01
C ARG A 78 3.17 -7.58 9.54
N TYR A 79 3.30 -6.66 10.49
CA TYR A 79 2.18 -6.05 11.18
C TYR A 79 2.27 -4.52 11.07
N PRO A 80 1.20 -3.84 10.63
CA PRO A 80 1.18 -2.40 10.68
C PRO A 80 1.21 -1.94 12.13
N MET A 81 1.71 -0.74 12.34
CA MET A 81 1.49 -0.10 13.62
C MET A 81 0.15 0.64 13.53
N ALA A 82 -0.69 0.53 14.55
CA ALA A 82 -2.01 1.16 14.55
C ALA A 82 -2.46 1.47 15.97
N THR A 83 -3.15 2.60 16.12
CA THR A 83 -3.86 2.97 17.34
C THR A 83 -5.28 3.34 16.94
N LEU A 84 -6.24 2.44 17.19
CA LEU A 84 -7.63 2.62 16.84
C LEU A 84 -8.49 2.79 18.09
N SER A 85 -9.37 3.76 18.08
CA SER A 85 -10.36 4.03 19.11
C SER A 85 -11.75 3.90 18.50
N ILE A 86 -12.54 3.00 19.07
CA ILE A 86 -13.88 2.63 18.62
C ILE A 86 -14.85 3.09 19.70
N MET A 87 -15.74 4.00 19.33
CA MET A 87 -16.85 4.46 20.15
C MET A 87 -18.12 3.79 19.65
N ILE A 88 -18.84 3.12 20.54
CA ILE A 88 -20.05 2.38 20.22
C ILE A 88 -20.97 2.41 21.44
N ASN A 89 -22.28 2.46 21.20
CA ASN A 89 -23.26 2.46 22.28
C ASN A 89 -23.04 1.22 23.18
N PRO A 90 -22.85 1.39 24.51
CA PRO A 90 -22.62 0.28 25.43
C PRO A 90 -23.76 -0.75 25.43
N ALA A 91 -24.98 -0.38 25.04
CA ALA A 91 -26.08 -1.33 24.88
C ALA A 91 -25.86 -2.36 23.75
N LEU A 92 -24.91 -2.11 22.84
CA LEU A 92 -24.57 -2.98 21.70
C LEU A 92 -23.29 -3.79 21.94
N ILE A 93 -22.74 -3.77 23.16
CA ILE A 93 -21.47 -4.41 23.51
C ILE A 93 -21.66 -5.16 24.82
N ASP A 94 -21.19 -6.40 24.86
CA ASP A 94 -21.02 -7.13 26.10
C ASP A 94 -19.53 -7.15 26.48
N VAL A 95 -19.19 -6.34 27.49
CA VAL A 95 -17.82 -6.20 27.99
C VAL A 95 -17.65 -7.16 29.16
N ASN A 96 -17.08 -8.34 28.89
CA ASN A 96 -16.76 -9.28 29.94
C ASN A 96 -15.46 -8.81 30.65
N THR A 97 -15.64 -8.06 31.74
CA THR A 97 -14.58 -7.25 32.35
C THR A 97 -13.78 -8.07 33.37
N HIS A 98 -12.97 -9.03 32.90
CA HIS A 98 -12.03 -9.73 33.78
C HIS A 98 -10.68 -9.00 33.88
N PRO A 99 -10.07 -8.89 35.07
CA PRO A 99 -8.94 -7.99 35.33
C PRO A 99 -7.59 -8.39 34.69
N ARG A 100 -7.48 -9.56 34.05
CA ARG A 100 -6.21 -10.03 33.46
C ARG A 100 -6.15 -9.91 31.94
N LYS A 101 -7.29 -9.86 31.23
CA LYS A 101 -7.42 -9.64 29.78
C LYS A 101 -8.84 -9.13 29.51
N GLU A 102 -9.01 -7.87 29.09
CA GLU A 102 -10.31 -7.34 28.68
C GLU A 102 -10.68 -7.95 27.32
N GLU A 103 -11.51 -8.98 27.35
CA GLU A 103 -12.11 -9.59 26.16
C GLU A 103 -13.50 -8.98 25.94
N ILE A 104 -13.67 -8.26 24.83
CA ILE A 104 -14.96 -7.68 24.46
C ILE A 104 -15.66 -8.57 23.44
N THR A 105 -16.93 -8.86 23.72
CA THR A 105 -17.85 -9.49 22.78
C THR A 105 -18.76 -8.42 22.19
N PHE A 106 -18.66 -8.22 20.88
CA PHE A 106 -19.52 -7.28 20.16
C PHE A 106 -20.84 -7.96 19.78
N ALA A 107 -21.97 -7.24 19.85
CA ALA A 107 -23.23 -7.76 19.31
C ALA A 107 -23.18 -7.97 17.79
N HIS A 108 -22.43 -7.12 17.08
CA HIS A 108 -22.29 -7.15 15.61
C HIS A 108 -20.82 -7.08 15.17
N PRO A 109 -20.00 -8.12 15.42
CA PRO A 109 -18.57 -8.07 15.16
C PRO A 109 -18.26 -7.85 13.69
N ARG A 110 -19.01 -8.49 12.77
CA ARG A 110 -18.82 -8.32 11.32
C ARG A 110 -18.94 -6.87 10.86
N THR A 111 -19.87 -6.09 11.42
CA THR A 111 -20.06 -4.70 11.00
C THR A 111 -18.86 -3.84 11.40
N ILE A 112 -18.29 -4.08 12.59
CA ILE A 112 -17.09 -3.38 13.06
C ILE A 112 -15.87 -3.79 12.25
N GLU A 113 -15.71 -5.10 12.01
CA GLU A 113 -14.62 -5.63 11.19
C GLU A 113 -14.64 -5.04 9.77
N GLN A 114 -15.82 -4.95 9.14
CA GLN A 114 -15.97 -4.32 7.83
C GLN A 114 -15.67 -2.82 7.87
N LEU A 115 -16.16 -2.11 8.88
CA LEU A 115 -15.89 -0.68 9.04
C LEU A 115 -14.39 -0.41 9.15
N ILE A 116 -13.65 -1.21 9.92
CA ILE A 116 -12.19 -1.08 10.04
C ILE A 116 -11.53 -1.36 8.68
N GLN A 117 -11.88 -2.47 8.02
CA GLN A 117 -11.32 -2.84 6.73
C GLN A 117 -11.51 -1.76 5.67
N ASP A 118 -12.73 -1.24 5.54
CA ASP A 118 -13.06 -0.24 4.53
C ASP A 118 -12.37 1.11 4.81
N THR A 119 -12.32 1.51 6.09
CA THR A 119 -11.66 2.76 6.49
C THR A 119 -10.16 2.71 6.23
N VAL A 120 -9.51 1.60 6.59
CA VAL A 120 -8.08 1.38 6.38
C VAL A 120 -7.74 1.34 4.89
N ARG A 121 -8.52 0.59 4.10
CA ARG A 121 -8.34 0.50 2.64
C ARG A 121 -8.42 1.88 1.99
N LYS A 122 -9.47 2.65 2.30
CA LYS A 122 -9.65 4.02 1.78
C LYS A 122 -8.49 4.95 2.15
N ALA A 123 -8.00 4.86 3.40
CA ALA A 123 -6.88 5.67 3.86
C ALA A 123 -5.58 5.35 3.10
N LEU A 124 -5.30 4.06 2.86
CA LEU A 124 -4.14 3.62 2.10
C LEU A 124 -4.22 4.04 0.62
N GLU A 125 -5.37 3.84 -0.03
CA GLU A 125 -5.60 4.27 -1.41
C GLU A 125 -5.40 5.79 -1.57
N ALA A 126 -5.94 6.57 -0.63
CA ALA A 126 -5.77 8.03 -0.63
C ALA A 126 -4.31 8.46 -0.42
N HIS A 127 -3.56 7.74 0.42
CA HIS A 127 -2.14 8.02 0.65
C HIS A 127 -1.29 7.71 -0.58
N VAL A 128 -1.46 6.53 -1.17
CA VAL A 128 -0.74 6.12 -2.39
C VAL A 128 -1.04 7.09 -3.54
N SER A 129 -2.30 7.47 -3.72
CA SER A 129 -2.71 8.44 -4.76
C SER A 129 -2.06 9.81 -4.58
N LYS A 130 -1.83 10.25 -3.34
CA LYS A 130 -1.11 11.51 -3.05
C LYS A 130 0.37 11.40 -3.39
N GLN A 131 1.00 10.26 -3.14
CA GLN A 131 2.41 10.03 -3.47
C GLN A 131 2.62 10.03 -5.00
N ILE A 132 1.78 9.32 -5.75
CA ILE A 132 1.88 9.26 -7.22
C ILE A 132 1.78 10.67 -7.84
N LYS A 133 0.85 11.52 -7.37
CA LYS A 133 0.72 12.90 -7.87
C LYS A 133 1.97 13.75 -7.64
N LYS A 134 2.70 13.48 -6.55
CA LYS A 134 3.96 14.17 -6.23
C LYS A 134 5.07 13.77 -7.19
N ASP A 135 5.14 12.49 -7.55
CA ASP A 135 6.16 11.97 -8.46
C ASP A 135 5.91 12.38 -9.91
N VAL A 136 4.65 12.45 -10.35
CA VAL A 136 4.29 12.93 -11.69
C VAL A 136 4.57 14.43 -11.85
N SER A 137 4.42 15.23 -10.80
CA SER A 137 4.80 16.65 -10.81
C SER A 137 6.29 16.88 -11.02
N PHE A 138 7.16 15.90 -10.68
CA PHE A 138 8.60 16.00 -10.86
C PHE A 138 9.00 15.91 -12.34
N TYR A 139 8.29 15.12 -13.14
CA TYR A 139 8.56 14.96 -14.57
C TYR A 139 8.09 16.11 -15.47
N GLN A 140 7.28 17.04 -14.94
CA GLN A 140 6.75 18.17 -15.71
C GLN A 140 7.56 19.48 -15.60
N LEU A 141 8.69 19.51 -14.88
CA LEU A 141 9.45 20.74 -14.62
C LEU A 141 10.85 20.81 -15.29
N THR A 142 11.19 19.93 -16.23
CA THR A 142 12.47 20.01 -16.97
C THR A 142 12.35 19.99 -18.50
N HIS A 143 11.14 19.99 -19.05
CA HIS A 143 10.97 20.25 -20.49
C HIS A 143 10.84 21.76 -20.72
N THR A 144 11.92 22.49 -20.53
CA THR A 144 12.12 23.71 -21.32
C THR A 144 12.18 23.26 -22.77
N PRO A 145 11.32 23.74 -23.68
CA PRO A 145 11.48 23.48 -25.09
C PRO A 145 12.74 24.23 -25.51
N SER A 146 13.88 23.55 -25.57
CA SER A 146 15.04 24.08 -26.27
C SER A 146 14.67 24.12 -27.74
N GLN A 147 14.26 25.29 -28.22
CA GLN A 147 14.58 25.71 -29.58
C GLN A 147 16.08 25.42 -29.77
N SER A 148 16.57 24.72 -30.77
CA SER A 148 16.18 24.55 -32.15
C SER A 148 16.49 23.12 -32.59
N VAL A 149 15.52 22.43 -33.21
CA VAL A 149 15.83 21.33 -34.12
C VAL A 149 16.28 21.95 -35.44
N GLU A 150 17.51 22.43 -35.44
CA GLU A 150 18.19 22.74 -36.70
C GLU A 150 18.38 21.42 -37.44
N SER A 151 17.91 21.43 -38.69
CA SER A 151 17.78 20.27 -39.56
C SER A 151 19.09 19.48 -39.67
N LEU A 152 19.19 18.41 -38.88
CA LEU A 152 20.11 17.31 -39.16
C LEU A 152 19.62 16.64 -40.44
N SER A 153 20.12 17.13 -41.58
CA SER A 153 19.97 16.47 -42.87
C SER A 153 20.49 15.04 -42.72
N PHE A 154 19.56 14.09 -42.75
CA PHE A 154 19.84 12.68 -42.72
C PHE A 154 20.65 12.36 -43.99
N ARG A 155 21.96 12.15 -43.85
CA ARG A 155 22.78 11.56 -44.91
C ARG A 155 22.64 10.05 -44.79
N PRO A 156 21.88 9.36 -45.65
CA PRO A 156 21.96 7.91 -45.69
C PRO A 156 23.41 7.55 -46.03
N ALA A 157 24.01 6.70 -45.21
CA ALA A 157 25.31 6.11 -45.52
C ALA A 157 25.19 5.44 -46.89
N SER A 158 26.01 5.89 -47.84
CA SER A 158 26.11 5.27 -49.17
C SER A 158 26.38 3.79 -48.96
N LEU A 159 25.41 2.97 -49.35
CA LEU A 159 25.55 1.51 -49.43
C LEU A 159 26.69 1.25 -50.44
N ALA A 160 27.82 0.73 -49.97
CA ALA A 160 28.79 0.14 -50.88
C ALA A 160 28.09 -1.04 -51.59
N PRO A 161 28.21 -1.20 -52.91
CA PRO A 161 27.66 -2.37 -53.58
C PRO A 161 28.38 -3.62 -53.06
N ASP A 162 27.64 -4.48 -52.39
CA ASP A 162 28.07 -5.85 -52.10
C ASP A 162 28.36 -6.55 -53.43
N MET A 163 29.64 -6.70 -53.77
CA MET A 163 30.12 -7.56 -54.86
C MET A 163 30.05 -9.03 -54.43
N TYR A 164 28.83 -9.55 -54.27
CA TYR A 164 28.62 -10.99 -54.40
C TYR A 164 28.59 -11.31 -55.90
N ASP A 165 29.75 -11.66 -56.44
CA ASP A 165 29.87 -12.34 -57.73
C ASP A 165 29.26 -13.75 -57.57
N ALA A 166 27.98 -13.86 -57.89
CA ALA A 166 27.28 -15.11 -58.09
C ALA A 166 26.94 -15.25 -59.58
N ALA A 167 27.84 -15.89 -60.35
CA ALA A 167 27.51 -16.85 -61.43
C ALA A 167 28.64 -17.00 -62.45
N LEU A 168 29.43 -18.07 -62.32
CA LEU A 168 29.86 -18.95 -63.43
C LEU A 168 29.98 -20.36 -62.80
N LEU A 169 28.99 -21.26 -63.01
CA LEU A 169 29.00 -22.35 -64.01
C LEU A 169 30.37 -23.07 -64.03
N GLU A 170 30.48 -24.38 -63.76
CA GLU A 170 29.77 -25.50 -64.40
C GLU A 170 29.74 -26.78 -63.51
N PRO A 171 28.85 -27.76 -63.78
CA PRO A 171 28.80 -29.04 -63.08
C PRO A 171 29.64 -30.17 -63.72
N THR A 172 30.11 -31.10 -62.87
CA THR A 172 30.49 -32.53 -63.12
C THR A 172 31.80 -32.82 -63.89
N PRO A 173 32.52 -33.95 -63.65
CA PRO A 173 31.97 -35.30 -63.45
C PRO A 173 32.55 -36.20 -62.35
N MET A 174 31.75 -37.23 -62.13
CA MET A 174 31.90 -38.45 -61.35
C MET A 174 32.99 -39.36 -61.94
N GLU A 175 33.83 -39.96 -61.10
CA GLU A 175 34.52 -41.23 -61.39
C GLU A 175 34.79 -42.01 -60.09
N PRO A 176 34.95 -43.35 -60.15
CA PRO A 176 34.17 -44.25 -59.32
C PRO A 176 35.01 -45.07 -58.32
N ALA A 177 34.28 -45.89 -57.57
CA ALA A 177 34.69 -46.86 -56.56
C ALA A 177 36.03 -47.58 -56.77
N LEU A 178 36.76 -47.75 -55.66
CA LEU A 178 37.12 -49.06 -55.08
C LEU A 178 37.64 -48.89 -53.65
#